data_AF-A0A183IWH0-F1
#
_entry.id   AF-A0A183IWH0-F1
#
_cell.length_a   1.000
_cell.length_b   1.000
_cell.length_c   1.000
_cell.angle_alpha   90.00
_cell.angle_beta   90.00
_cell.angle_gamma   90.00
#
_symmetry.space_group_name_H-M   'P 1'
#
loop_
_entity.id
_entity.type
_entity.pdbx_description
1 polymer ?
#
loop_
_entity_poly.entity_id
_entity_poly.type
_entity_poly.pdbx_seq_one_letter_code
_entity_poly.pdbx_strand_id
1 'polypeptide(L)' 'MHELLSQVLDHRDLSKAGALFSVRDWDIVSDLPAATPKLKHIFNSSSYASDSNAQSVVEICLARITSAVR' A
#
# COMPACT_ATOMS: atom_id res chain seq x y z
N MET A 1 -3.68 -9.08 6.35
CA MET A 1 -3.27 -8.39 5.12
C MET A 1 -3.45 -9.31 3.94
N HIS A 2 -4.36 -8.94 3.05
CA HIS A 2 -4.58 -9.54 1.76
C HIS A 2 -3.27 -9.67 1.00
N GLU A 3 -3.09 -10.81 0.33
CA GLU A 3 -1.82 -11.18 -0.31
C GLU A 3 -1.31 -10.09 -1.26
N LEU A 4 -2.17 -9.59 -2.16
CA LEU A 4 -1.82 -8.52 -3.09
C LEU A 4 -1.39 -7.22 -2.39
N LEU A 5 -2.02 -6.86 -1.27
CA LEU A 5 -1.63 -5.67 -0.50
C LEU A 5 -0.26 -5.88 0.16
N SER A 6 0.04 -7.09 0.64
CA SER A 6 1.39 -7.46 1.13
C SER A 6 2.45 -7.49 0.04
N GLN A 7 2.14 -7.97 -1.16
CA GLN A 7 3.09 -7.95 -2.28
C GLN A 7 3.50 -6.52 -2.63
N VAL A 8 2.54 -5.60 -2.70
CA VAL A 8 2.83 -4.19 -3.01
C VAL A 8 3.50 -3.48 -1.82
N LEU A 9 2.97 -3.62 -0.60
CA LEU A 9 3.41 -2.84 0.56
C LEU A 9 4.69 -3.39 1.21
N ASP A 10 4.80 -4.70 1.39
CA ASP A 10 5.93 -5.33 2.08
C ASP A 10 7.09 -5.65 1.13
N HIS A 11 6.77 -6.07 -0.09
CA HIS A 11 7.77 -6.51 -1.08
C HIS A 11 8.05 -5.47 -2.17
N ARG A 12 7.35 -4.33 -2.14
CA ARG A 12 7.48 -3.26 -3.15
C ARG A 12 7.26 -3.76 -4.58
N ASP A 13 6.46 -4.82 -4.76
CA ASP A 13 6.18 -5.41 -6.07
C ASP A 13 5.09 -4.61 -6.78
N LEU A 14 5.50 -3.51 -7.42
CA LEU A 14 4.60 -2.65 -8.19
C LEU A 14 4.03 -3.33 -9.44
N SER A 15 4.56 -4.48 -9.87
CA SER A 15 3.95 -5.24 -10.97
C SER A 15 2.54 -5.75 -10.61
N LYS A 16 2.23 -5.82 -9.30
CA LYS A 16 0.95 -6.26 -8.76
C LYS A 16 -0.01 -5.10 -8.45
N ALA A 17 0.45 -3.87 -8.63
CA ALA A 17 -0.32 -2.69 -8.26
C ALA A 17 -1.67 -2.58 -9.02
N GLY A 18 -1.72 -3.00 -10.29
CA GLY A 18 -2.98 -3.07 -11.04
C GLY A 18 -3.96 -4.10 -10.47
N ALA A 19 -3.47 -5.27 -10.07
CA ALA A 19 -4.28 -6.32 -9.46
C ALA A 19 -4.81 -5.93 -8.07
N LEU A 20 -4.13 -5.00 -7.37
CA LEU A 20 -4.58 -4.50 -6.08
C LEU A 20 -6.00 -3.88 -6.13
N PHE A 21 -6.42 -3.35 -7.28
CA PHE A 21 -7.74 -2.76 -7.48
C PHE A 21 -8.86 -3.79 -7.71
N SER A 22 -8.54 -5.07 -7.91
CA SER A 22 -9.55 -6.15 -7.93
C SER A 22 -9.88 -6.69 -6.54
N VAL A 23 -9.11 -6.30 -5.51
CA VAL A 23 -9.35 -6.68 -4.12
C VAL A 23 -10.61 -6.00 -3.61
N ARG A 24 -11.50 -6.77 -2.98
CA ARG A 24 -12.76 -6.29 -2.42
C ARG A 24 -12.50 -5.23 -1.36
N ASP A 25 -13.34 -4.21 -1.33
CA ASP A 25 -13.18 -3.09 -0.39
C ASP A 25 -13.09 -3.55 1.06
N TRP A 26 -13.92 -4.51 1.46
CA TRP A 26 -13.90 -5.06 2.81
C TRP A 26 -12.60 -5.80 3.15
N ASP A 27 -11.92 -6.41 2.18
CA ASP A 27 -10.62 -7.02 2.47
C ASP A 27 -9.57 -5.92 2.73
N ILE A 28 -9.62 -4.82 1.96
CA ILE A 28 -8.74 -3.64 2.16
C ILE A 28 -9.01 -2.94 3.49
N VAL A 29 -10.29 -2.70 3.83
CA VAL A 29 -10.67 -2.01 5.08
C VAL A 29 -10.27 -2.84 6.30
N SER A 30 -10.42 -4.17 6.25
CA SER A 30 -10.01 -5.08 7.32
C SER A 30 -8.49 -5.03 7.59
N ASP A 31 -7.71 -4.63 6.58
CA ASP A 31 -6.25 -4.57 6.67
C ASP A 31 -5.70 -3.23 7.14
N LEU A 32 -6.52 -2.18 7.22
CA LEU A 32 -6.11 -0.84 7.67
C LEU A 32 -5.25 -0.85 8.95
N PRO A 33 -5.61 -1.57 10.02
CA PRO A 33 -4.81 -1.59 11.25
C PRO A 33 -3.38 -2.11 11.03
N ALA A 34 -3.18 -3.01 10.06
CA ALA A 34 -1.88 -3.57 9.71
C ALA A 34 -1.13 -2.74 8.65
N ALA A 35 -1.84 -2.16 7.69
CA ALA A 35 -1.26 -1.42 6.57
C ALA A 35 -0.78 -0.02 6.98
N THR A 36 -1.54 0.72 7.79
CA THR A 36 -1.21 2.11 8.15
C THR A 36 0.12 2.26 8.91
N PRO A 37 0.46 1.41 9.90
CA PRO A 37 1.77 1.48 10.55
C PRO A 37 2.95 1.24 9.60
N LYS A 38 2.78 0.35 8.62
CA LYS A 38 3.80 0.05 7.61
C LYS A 38 4.00 1.21 6.65
N LEU A 39 2.91 1.81 6.16
CA LEU A 39 2.96 3.03 5.35
C LEU A 39 3.71 4.15 6.09
N LYS A 40 3.36 4.36 7.37
CA LYS A 40 4.04 5.33 8.23
C LYS A 40 5.53 5.07 8.35
N HIS A 41 5.93 3.81 8.49
CA HIS A 41 7.33 3.45 8.53
C HIS A 41 8.07 3.81 7.22
N ILE A 42 7.45 3.58 6.06
CA ILE A 42 8.04 3.87 4.75
C ILE A 42 8.24 5.37 4.55
N PHE A 43 7.18 6.19 4.70
CA PHE A 43 7.28 7.63 4.43
C PHE A 43 8.04 8.43 5.50
N ASN A 44 8.28 7.85 6.68
CA ASN A 44 9.16 8.44 7.70
C ASN A 44 10.64 8.10 7.49
N SER A 45 10.99 7.29 6.49
CA SER A 45 12.40 7.03 6.17
C SER A 45 13.10 8.32 5.74
N SER A 46 14.32 8.54 6.21
CA SER A 46 15.16 9.68 5.80
C SER A 46 15.47 9.69 4.31
N SER A 47 15.47 8.51 3.67
CA SER A 47 15.70 8.35 2.24
C SER A 47 14.43 8.48 1.39
N TYR A 48 13.25 8.61 2.01
CA TYR A 48 11.96 8.54 1.31
C TYR A 48 11.87 9.57 0.17
N ALA A 49 12.35 10.79 0.38
CA ALA A 49 12.33 11.85 -0.63
C ALA A 49 13.14 11.51 -1.91
N SER A 50 14.13 10.63 -1.80
CA SER A 50 14.99 10.18 -2.91
C SER A 50 14.67 8.77 -3.40
N ASP A 51 13.78 8.04 -2.73
CA ASP A 51 13.37 6.67 -3.08
C ASP A 51 12.03 6.70 -3.82
N SER A 52 12.09 6.87 -5.14
CA SER A 52 10.89 6.93 -6.00
C SER A 52 10.06 5.64 -5.96
N ASN A 53 10.69 4.50 -5.69
CA ASN A 53 9.98 3.23 -5.55
C ASN A 53 9.16 3.20 -4.26
N ALA A 54 9.74 3.64 -3.13
CA ALA A 54 9.01 3.80 -1.87
C ALA A 54 7.84 4.78 -1.99
N GLN A 55 8.04 5.90 -2.69
CA GLN A 55 6.98 6.87 -2.97
C GLN A 55 5.82 6.23 -3.74
N SER A 56 6.14 5.52 -4.82
CA SER A 56 5.16 4.85 -5.67
C SER A 56 4.34 3.79 -4.90
N VAL A 57 4.98 3.04 -4.01
CA VAL A 57 4.32 2.07 -3.12
C VAL A 57 3.34 2.77 -2.17
N VAL A 58 3.76 3.87 -1.53
CA VAL A 58 2.89 4.62 -0.61
C VAL A 58 1.70 5.21 -1.35
N GLU A 59 1.91 5.85 -2.50
CA GLU A 59 0.87 6.46 -3.31
C GLU A 59 -0.18 5.45 -3.75
N ILE A 60 0.24 4.31 -4.31
CA ILE A 60 -0.71 3.33 -4.83
C ILE A 60 -1.49 2.64 -3.71
N CYS A 61 -0.85 2.34 -2.58
CA CYS A 61 -1.51 1.78 -1.42
C CYS A 61 -2.53 2.77 -0.82
N LEU A 62 -2.18 4.06 -0.70
CA LEU A 62 -3.10 5.09 -0.21
C LEU A 62 -4.27 5.32 -1.18
N ALA A 63 -4.00 5.36 -2.49
CA ALA A 63 -5.05 5.45 -3.50
C ALA A 63 -6.03 4.27 -3.40
N ARG A 64 -5.52 3.05 -3.22
CA ARG A 64 -6.38 1.89 -3.04
C ARG A 64 -7.18 1.98 -1.74
N ILE A 65 -6.54 2.27 -0.62
CA ILE A 65 -7.17 2.37 0.70
C ILE A 65 -8.30 3.41 0.68
N THR A 66 -8.01 4.62 0.20
CA THR A 66 -9.00 5.70 0.14
C THR A 66 -10.16 5.36 -0.78
N SER A 67 -9.91 4.66 -1.89
CA SER A 67 -10.97 4.15 -2.76
C SER A 67 -11.84 3.05 -2.11
N ALA A 68 -11.33 2.29 -1.14
CA ALA A 68 -12.09 1.23 -0.45
C ALA A 68 -12.92 1.75 0.72
N VAL A 69 -12.56 2.90 1.29
CA VAL A 69 -13.27 3.54 2.41
C VAL A 69 -14.41 4.45 1.93
N ARG A 70 -14.39 4.85 0.64
CA ARG A 70 -15.39 5.73 0.03
C ARG A 70 -16.78 5.09 0.01
#